data_AF-A0A962UBN7-F1
#
_entry.id   AF-A0A962UBN7-F1
#
_cell.length_a   1.000
_cell.length_b   1.000
_cell.length_c   1.000
_cell.angle_alpha   90.00
_cell.angle_beta   90.00
_cell.angle_gamma   90.00
#
_symmetry.space_group_name_H-M   'P 1'
#
loop_
_entity.id
_entity.type
_entity.pdbx_description
1 polymer ?
#
loop_
_entity_poly.entity_id
_entity_poly.type
_entity_poly.pdbx_seq_one_letter_code
_entity_poly.pdbx_strand_id
1 'polypeptide(L)'
;SQSVKTQYDSEQRGIDGNKKIKGHKRHIIVDILGNLLAVKVHAANEVDTTSAAPVFQEAMKRYPTLQAFSGDAGYQGTAESFVRDQLKLTLHIAQKPAATKGQFIVIPKRWIVERTFAWLGHFRRLAKDFEILINTAENMIRIAMLRLTIAKCL
;
A
#
# COMPACT_ATOMS: atom_id res chain seq x y z
N SER A 1 -0.04 3.43 1.53
CA SER A 1 1.07 3.29 0.57
C SER A 1 2.38 3.79 1.17
N GLN A 2 3.53 3.42 0.60
CA GLN A 2 4.85 3.88 1.05
C GLN A 2 5.69 4.36 -0.14
N SER A 3 6.27 5.56 -0.03
CA SER A 3 7.19 6.11 -1.04
C SER A 3 8.63 5.76 -0.64
N VAL A 4 9.43 5.27 -1.58
CA VAL A 4 10.82 4.86 -1.34
C VAL A 4 11.77 5.45 -2.37
N LYS A 5 13.01 5.70 -1.96
CA LYS A 5 14.04 6.22 -2.86
C LYS A 5 14.47 5.12 -3.84
N THR A 6 14.57 5.46 -5.12
CA THR A 6 15.25 4.59 -6.10
C THR A 6 16.74 4.90 -6.10
N GLN A 7 17.58 3.87 -6.15
CA GLN A 7 19.04 4.00 -6.12
C GLN A 7 19.61 4.38 -7.49
N TYR A 8 19.11 3.74 -8.55
CA TYR A 8 19.56 3.96 -9.93
C TYR A 8 18.49 4.68 -10.74
N ASP A 9 18.76 4.89 -12.02
CA ASP A 9 17.70 5.21 -12.96
C ASP A 9 16.79 3.98 -13.13
N SER A 10 15.49 4.22 -13.10
CA SER A 10 14.46 3.19 -13.03
C SER A 10 13.25 3.62 -13.83
N GLU A 11 12.49 2.66 -14.34
CA GLU A 11 11.24 2.97 -15.03
C GLU A 11 10.22 3.56 -14.06
N GLN A 12 9.35 4.44 -14.55
CA GLN A 12 8.30 5.07 -13.73
C GLN A 12 8.83 5.72 -12.45
N ARG A 13 9.94 6.44 -12.55
CA ARG A 13 10.51 7.20 -11.43
C ARG A 13 9.82 8.55 -11.25
N GLY A 14 9.35 8.83 -10.05
CA GLY A 14 8.67 10.08 -9.69
C GLY A 14 9.27 10.80 -8.49
N ILE A 15 8.75 11.99 -8.17
CA ILE A 15 9.04 12.71 -6.92
C ILE A 15 7.75 12.87 -6.13
N ASP A 16 7.70 12.27 -4.95
CA ASP A 16 6.69 12.57 -3.94
C ASP A 16 7.03 13.92 -3.31
N GLY A 17 6.34 14.99 -3.75
CA GLY A 17 6.62 16.36 -3.31
C GLY A 17 6.38 16.57 -1.81
N ASN A 18 5.41 15.86 -1.24
CA ASN A 18 5.09 15.98 0.19
C ASN A 18 6.19 15.34 1.06
N LYS A 19 6.67 14.15 0.66
CA LYS A 19 7.72 13.43 1.40
C LYS A 19 9.14 13.80 0.98
N LYS A 20 9.29 14.57 -0.11
CA LYS A 20 10.57 14.88 -0.77
C LYS A 20 11.36 13.62 -1.12
N ILE A 21 10.66 12.60 -1.62
CA ILE A 21 11.24 11.30 -1.99
C ILE A 21 11.23 11.15 -3.50
N LYS A 22 12.42 11.03 -4.10
CA LYS A 22 12.60 10.67 -5.51
C LYS A 22 12.68 9.14 -5.65
N GLY A 23 11.67 8.52 -6.25
CA GLY A 23 11.65 7.08 -6.50
C GLY A 23 10.27 6.54 -6.84
N HIS A 24 9.92 5.41 -6.24
CA HIS A 24 8.65 4.71 -6.47
C HIS A 24 7.74 4.78 -5.24
N LYS A 25 6.45 4.55 -5.47
CA LYS A 25 5.46 4.33 -4.42
C LYS A 25 4.97 2.89 -4.48
N ARG A 26 4.92 2.26 -3.31
CA ARG A 26 4.47 0.89 -3.07
C ARG A 26 3.05 0.95 -2.52
N HIS A 27 2.10 0.43 -3.29
CA HIS A 27 0.72 0.21 -2.87
C HIS A 27 0.56 -1.25 -2.50
N ILE A 28 0.08 -1.53 -1.29
CA ILE A 28 -0.16 -2.89 -0.81
C ILE A 28 -1.57 -3.01 -0.29
N ILE A 29 -2.17 -4.18 -0.49
CA ILE A 29 -3.38 -4.64 0.19
C ILE A 29 -2.97 -5.83 1.05
N VAL A 30 -3.42 -5.80 2.30
CA VAL A 30 -3.10 -6.82 3.30
C VAL A 30 -4.35 -7.28 4.02
N ASP A 31 -4.33 -8.49 4.55
CA ASP A 31 -5.37 -8.97 5.46
C ASP A 31 -5.24 -8.33 6.87
N ILE A 32 -6.12 -8.72 7.79
CA ILE A 32 -6.13 -8.21 9.18
C ILE A 32 -4.87 -8.59 9.98
N LEU A 33 -4.15 -9.64 9.56
CA LEU A 33 -2.91 -10.12 10.18
C LEU A 33 -1.66 -9.50 9.50
N GLY A 34 -1.85 -8.66 8.47
CA GLY A 34 -0.80 -8.03 7.70
C GLY A 34 -0.14 -8.96 6.67
N ASN A 35 -0.81 -10.02 6.23
CA ASN A 35 -0.34 -10.85 5.12
C ASN A 35 -0.69 -10.19 3.79
N LEU A 36 0.22 -10.25 2.81
CA LEU A 36 0.09 -9.55 1.54
C LEU A 36 -0.94 -10.25 0.64
N LEU A 37 -1.95 -9.49 0.21
CA LEU A 37 -2.94 -9.94 -0.78
C LEU A 37 -2.59 -9.43 -2.17
N ALA A 38 -2.22 -8.17 -2.30
CA ALA A 38 -1.79 -7.57 -3.56
C ALA A 38 -0.74 -6.48 -3.35
N VAL A 39 0.09 -6.26 -4.36
CA VAL A 39 1.07 -5.17 -4.40
C VAL A 39 1.11 -4.59 -5.80
N LYS A 40 1.21 -3.26 -5.88
CA LYS A 40 1.55 -2.50 -7.08
C LYS A 40 2.62 -1.47 -6.79
N VAL A 41 3.57 -1.34 -7.71
CA VAL A 41 4.63 -0.31 -7.64
C VAL A 41 4.45 0.63 -8.83
N HIS A 42 4.48 1.92 -8.56
CA HIS A 42 4.28 2.96 -9.56
C HIS A 42 5.09 4.21 -9.21
N ALA A 43 5.03 5.27 -10.01
CA ALA A 43 5.85 6.46 -9.78
C ALA A 43 5.47 7.20 -8.49
N ALA A 44 6.46 7.75 -7.79
CA ALA A 44 6.22 8.40 -6.50
C ALA A 44 5.35 9.66 -6.55
N ASN A 45 5.27 10.32 -7.72
CA ASN A 45 4.43 11.50 -7.96
C ASN A 45 2.96 11.15 -8.27
N GLU A 46 2.63 9.87 -8.46
CA GLU A 46 1.24 9.49 -8.70
C GLU A 46 0.41 9.62 -7.42
N VAL A 47 -0.80 10.15 -7.58
CA VAL A 47 -1.73 10.40 -6.48
C VAL A 47 -2.37 9.10 -6.02
N ASP A 48 -2.30 8.85 -4.72
CA ASP A 48 -2.75 7.60 -4.10
C ASP A 48 -4.19 7.22 -4.44
N THR A 49 -5.10 8.19 -4.52
CA THR A 49 -6.52 7.92 -4.83
C THR A 49 -6.71 7.37 -6.26
N THR A 50 -5.93 7.84 -7.23
CA THR A 50 -6.05 7.41 -8.64
C THR A 50 -5.23 6.15 -8.91
N SER A 51 -4.04 6.03 -8.30
CA SER A 51 -3.12 4.92 -8.53
C SER A 51 -3.47 3.63 -7.77
N ALA A 52 -4.46 3.68 -6.87
CA ALA A 52 -4.89 2.52 -6.08
C ALA A 52 -5.78 1.53 -6.87
N ALA A 53 -6.45 1.97 -7.93
CA ALA A 53 -7.38 1.12 -8.69
C ALA A 53 -6.76 -0.22 -9.15
N PRO A 54 -5.54 -0.25 -9.74
CA PRO A 54 -4.89 -1.49 -10.14
C PRO A 54 -4.62 -2.46 -8.99
N VAL A 55 -4.29 -1.97 -7.78
CA VAL A 55 -4.03 -2.87 -6.64
C VAL A 55 -5.32 -3.49 -6.11
N PHE A 56 -6.43 -2.74 -6.10
CA PHE A 56 -7.74 -3.29 -5.73
C PHE A 56 -8.24 -4.34 -6.72
N GLN A 57 -8.07 -4.10 -8.03
CA GLN A 57 -8.42 -5.08 -9.07
C GLN A 57 -7.61 -6.36 -8.93
N GLU A 58 -6.30 -6.26 -8.70
CA GLU A 58 -5.45 -7.43 -8.51
C GLU A 58 -5.86 -8.24 -7.27
N ALA A 59 -6.19 -7.57 -6.17
CA ALA A 59 -6.69 -8.24 -4.97
C ALA A 59 -8.02 -8.97 -5.23
N MET A 60 -8.98 -8.33 -5.90
CA MET A 60 -10.27 -8.95 -6.23
C MET A 60 -10.13 -10.12 -7.21
N LYS A 61 -9.25 -9.98 -8.22
CA LYS A 61 -8.98 -11.05 -9.18
C LYS A 61 -8.43 -12.30 -8.49
N ARG A 62 -7.56 -12.11 -7.50
CA ARG A 62 -6.93 -13.21 -6.77
C ARG A 62 -7.80 -13.76 -5.64
N TYR A 63 -8.59 -12.91 -5.00
CA TYR A 63 -9.44 -13.25 -3.87
C TYR A 63 -10.87 -12.74 -4.08
N PRO A 64 -11.70 -13.43 -4.91
CA PRO A 64 -13.05 -12.99 -5.24
C PRO A 64 -14.00 -12.93 -4.05
N THR A 65 -13.65 -13.56 -2.93
CA THR A 65 -14.44 -13.59 -1.69
C THR A 65 -14.23 -12.35 -0.80
N LEU A 66 -13.38 -11.40 -1.20
CA LEU A 66 -13.22 -10.13 -0.47
C LEU A 66 -14.52 -9.33 -0.47
N GLN A 67 -14.92 -8.83 0.70
CA GLN A 67 -16.20 -8.15 0.89
C GLN A 67 -16.07 -6.63 1.08
N ALA A 68 -14.91 -6.16 1.54
CA ALA A 68 -14.68 -4.74 1.78
C ALA A 68 -13.19 -4.44 1.88
N PHE A 69 -12.85 -3.17 1.67
CA PHE A 69 -11.53 -2.62 1.91
C PHE A 69 -11.58 -1.61 3.06
N SER A 70 -10.41 -1.30 3.63
CA SER A 70 -10.27 -0.17 4.55
C SER A 70 -9.00 0.61 4.20
N GLY A 71 -9.07 1.94 4.30
CA GLY A 71 -7.98 2.85 3.96
C GLY A 71 -8.00 4.10 4.82
N ASP A 72 -6.96 4.92 4.71
CA ASP A 72 -6.93 6.24 5.34
C ASP A 72 -7.65 7.30 4.49
N ALA A 73 -7.74 8.52 5.02
CA ALA A 73 -8.39 9.64 4.33
C ALA A 73 -7.76 10.00 2.98
N GLY A 74 -6.52 9.58 2.68
CA GLY A 74 -5.87 9.80 1.40
C GLY A 74 -6.49 8.99 0.24
N TYR A 75 -7.34 8.00 0.53
CA TYR A 75 -8.09 7.22 -0.45
C TYR A 75 -9.54 7.70 -0.62
N GLN A 76 -9.91 8.85 -0.06
CA GLN A 76 -11.22 9.45 -0.32
C GLN A 76 -11.37 9.90 -1.78
N GLY A 77 -12.61 9.94 -2.26
CA GLY A 77 -12.93 10.40 -3.61
C GLY A 77 -12.75 9.29 -4.65
N THR A 78 -11.73 9.39 -5.49
CA THR A 78 -11.55 8.53 -6.68
C THR A 78 -11.39 7.05 -6.35
N ALA A 79 -10.61 6.69 -5.33
CA ALA A 79 -10.46 5.29 -4.93
C ALA A 79 -11.77 4.72 -4.35
N GLU A 80 -12.50 5.52 -3.58
CA GLU A 80 -13.80 5.13 -3.02
C GLU A 80 -14.85 4.93 -4.12
N SER A 81 -14.95 5.86 -5.08
CA SER A 81 -15.85 5.70 -6.23
C SER A 81 -15.46 4.50 -7.08
N PHE A 82 -14.16 4.27 -7.30
CA PHE A 82 -13.68 3.09 -8.02
C PHE A 82 -14.11 1.78 -7.33
N VAL A 83 -13.88 1.65 -6.03
CA VAL A 83 -14.25 0.44 -5.28
C VAL A 83 -15.76 0.21 -5.30
N ARG A 84 -16.55 1.29 -5.13
CA ARG A 84 -18.01 1.21 -5.16
C ARG A 84 -18.56 0.89 -6.54
N ASP A 85 -18.10 1.60 -7.56
CA ASP A 85 -18.75 1.61 -8.87
C ASP A 85 -18.23 0.47 -9.76
N GLN A 86 -16.94 0.12 -9.66
CA GLN A 86 -16.30 -0.94 -10.45
C GLN A 86 -16.27 -2.29 -9.74
N LEU A 87 -15.95 -2.31 -8.44
CA LEU A 87 -15.82 -3.57 -7.68
C LEU A 87 -17.10 -3.95 -6.93
N LYS A 88 -18.08 -3.04 -6.84
CA LYS A 88 -19.33 -3.23 -6.09
C LYS A 88 -19.11 -3.56 -4.61
N LEU A 89 -18.03 -3.02 -4.02
CA LEU A 89 -17.67 -3.19 -2.62
C LEU A 89 -17.61 -1.85 -1.89
N THR A 90 -17.39 -1.90 -0.58
CA THR A 90 -17.22 -0.70 0.26
C THR A 90 -15.75 -0.47 0.61
N LEU A 91 -15.28 0.78 0.49
CA LEU A 91 -14.00 1.22 1.05
C LEU A 91 -14.24 2.00 2.34
N HIS A 92 -13.99 1.37 3.49
CA HIS A 92 -14.13 2.01 4.78
C HIS A 92 -12.96 2.96 5.06
N ILE A 93 -13.23 4.26 4.94
CA ILE A 93 -12.25 5.31 5.22
C ILE A 93 -12.15 5.57 6.72
N ALA A 94 -10.95 5.41 7.25
CA ALA A 94 -10.62 5.66 8.64
C ALA A 94 -10.45 7.17 8.89
N GLN A 95 -11.48 7.81 9.46
CA GLN A 95 -11.48 9.25 9.77
C GLN A 95 -11.08 9.51 11.22
N LYS A 96 -10.43 10.66 11.47
CA LYS A 96 -10.22 11.16 12.84
C LYS A 96 -11.54 11.78 13.34
N PRO A 97 -12.00 11.46 14.56
CA PRO A 97 -13.13 12.16 15.17
C PRO A 97 -12.85 13.67 15.27
N ALA A 98 -13.81 14.51 14.92
CA ALA A 98 -13.66 15.97 14.87
C ALA A 98 -13.42 16.62 16.25
N ALA A 99 -13.76 15.94 17.34
CA ALA A 99 -13.87 16.52 18.68
C ALA A 99 -12.57 16.55 19.49
N THR A 100 -11.39 16.34 18.89
CA THR A 100 -10.19 16.07 19.71
C THR A 100 -8.93 16.68 19.12
N LYS A 101 -8.86 18.02 19.15
CA LYS A 101 -7.58 18.72 18.99
C LYS A 101 -6.71 18.41 20.21
N GLY A 102 -5.61 17.68 20.00
CA GLY A 102 -4.55 17.50 21.00
C GLY A 102 -4.48 16.15 21.70
N GLN A 103 -5.44 15.22 21.53
CA GLN A 103 -5.31 13.85 22.06
C GLN A 103 -4.99 12.83 20.96
N PHE A 104 -4.17 11.86 21.32
CA PHE A 104 -3.92 10.68 20.51
C PHE A 104 -5.11 9.72 20.63
N ILE A 105 -5.81 9.51 19.51
CA ILE A 105 -6.88 8.51 19.40
C ILE A 105 -6.40 7.40 18.50
N VAL A 106 -6.53 6.15 18.98
CA VAL A 106 -6.27 4.97 18.18
C VAL A 106 -7.39 4.82 17.16
N ILE A 107 -7.05 4.99 15.88
CA ILE A 107 -7.97 4.74 14.78
C ILE A 107 -7.93 3.25 14.44
N PRO A 108 -9.06 2.53 14.50
CA PRO A 108 -9.09 1.10 14.22
C PRO A 108 -8.52 0.76 12.83
N LYS A 109 -7.77 -0.35 12.73
CA LYS A 109 -7.23 -0.97 11.49
C LYS A 109 -6.22 -0.15 10.68
N ARG A 110 -6.07 1.16 10.90
CA ARG A 110 -5.14 2.04 10.16
C ARG A 110 -3.68 1.58 10.25
N TRP A 111 -3.29 1.08 11.42
CA TRP A 111 -1.92 0.68 11.74
C TRP A 111 -1.47 -0.62 11.06
N ILE A 112 -2.38 -1.41 10.48
CA ILE A 112 -2.05 -2.75 9.94
C ILE A 112 -1.12 -2.63 8.73
N VAL A 113 -1.42 -1.72 7.81
CA VAL A 113 -0.59 -1.45 6.62
C VAL A 113 0.75 -0.85 7.01
N GLU A 114 0.75 0.11 7.94
CA GLU A 114 1.97 0.76 8.45
C GLU A 114 2.89 -0.26 9.15
N ARG A 115 2.33 -1.13 9.99
CA ARG A 115 3.06 -2.25 10.62
C ARG A 115 3.64 -3.19 9.56
N THR A 116 2.89 -3.50 8.51
CA THR A 116 3.40 -4.37 7.43
C THR A 116 4.58 -3.71 6.72
N PHE A 117 4.51 -2.41 6.45
CA PHE A 117 5.67 -1.68 5.93
C PHE A 117 6.85 -1.63 6.90
N ALA A 118 6.61 -1.54 8.21
CA ALA A 118 7.68 -1.63 9.20
C ALA A 118 8.37 -2.99 9.15
N TRP A 119 7.62 -4.10 9.05
CA TRP A 119 8.18 -5.44 8.84
C TRP A 119 9.02 -5.54 7.56
N LEU A 120 8.52 -5.01 6.45
CA LEU A 120 9.27 -4.93 5.19
C LEU A 120 10.55 -4.09 5.32
N GLY A 121 10.57 -3.10 6.22
CA GLY A 121 11.74 -2.28 6.51
C GLY A 121 12.93 -3.06 7.10
N HIS A 122 12.69 -4.22 7.72
CA HIS A 122 13.77 -5.08 8.22
C HIS A 122 14.51 -5.83 7.09
N PHE A 123 13.96 -5.86 5.89
CA PHE A 123 14.63 -6.41 4.72
C PHE A 123 15.52 -5.33 4.12
N ARG A 124 16.84 -5.43 4.34
CA ARG A 124 17.85 -4.47 3.83
C ARG A 124 17.66 -4.14 2.34
N ARG A 125 17.27 -5.13 1.53
CA ARG A 125 17.02 -4.96 0.08
C ARG A 125 15.83 -4.05 -0.22
N LEU A 126 14.83 -3.95 0.66
CA LEU A 126 13.65 -3.10 0.49
C LEU A 126 13.80 -1.70 1.09
N ALA A 127 14.90 -1.41 1.80
CA ALA A 127 15.16 -0.08 2.39
C ALA A 127 15.26 1.03 1.32
N LYS A 128 15.69 0.66 0.11
CA LYS A 128 15.60 1.46 -1.11
C LYS A 128 15.08 0.58 -2.23
N ASP A 129 14.61 1.18 -3.31
CA ASP A 129 14.35 0.45 -4.53
C ASP A 129 15.62 0.41 -5.38
N PHE A 130 16.09 -0.79 -5.66
CA PHE A 130 17.28 -1.03 -6.49
C PHE A 130 16.90 -1.56 -7.87
N GLU A 131 15.62 -1.84 -8.11
CA GLU A 131 15.18 -2.47 -9.33
C GLU A 131 14.96 -1.43 -10.42
N ILE A 132 15.30 -1.81 -11.66
CA ILE A 132 15.03 -0.97 -12.84
C ILE A 132 13.54 -1.07 -13.21
N LEU A 133 12.98 -2.28 -13.14
CA LEU A 133 11.60 -2.56 -13.50
C LEU A 133 10.68 -2.60 -12.27
N ILE A 134 9.50 -1.97 -12.36
CA ILE A 134 8.49 -1.95 -11.30
C ILE A 134 7.97 -3.35 -10.98
N ASN A 135 7.87 -4.23 -11.99
CA ASN A 135 7.43 -5.62 -11.79
C ASN A 135 8.44 -6.39 -10.94
N THR A 136 9.73 -6.13 -11.11
CA THR A 136 10.78 -6.72 -10.29
C THR A 136 10.72 -6.17 -8.86
N ALA A 137 10.48 -4.86 -8.70
CA ALA A 137 10.28 -4.27 -7.38
C ALA A 137 9.07 -4.86 -6.63
N GLU A 138 7.95 -5.09 -7.32
CA GLU A 138 6.80 -5.81 -6.77
C GLU A 138 7.17 -7.23 -6.34
N ASN A 139 7.92 -7.97 -7.16
CA ASN A 139 8.34 -9.33 -6.85
C ASN A 139 9.27 -9.39 -5.64
N MET A 140 10.15 -8.41 -5.45
CA MET A 140 10.97 -8.32 -4.24
C MET A 140 10.13 -8.15 -2.97
N ILE A 141 9.02 -7.40 -3.04
CA ILE A 141 8.07 -7.28 -1.94
C ILE A 141 7.35 -8.62 -1.70
N ARG A 142 6.92 -9.31 -2.76
CA ARG A 142 6.28 -10.64 -2.66
C ARG A 142 7.21 -11.65 -1.99
N ILE A 143 8.48 -11.71 -2.38
CA ILE A 143 9.50 -12.60 -1.79
C ILE A 143 9.70 -12.32 -0.30
N ALA A 144 9.81 -11.04 0.09
CA ALA A 144 9.95 -10.67 1.50
C ALA A 144 8.72 -11.09 2.32
N MET A 145 7.51 -10.90 1.76
CA MET A 145 6.26 -11.30 2.42
C MET A 145 6.11 -12.81 2.54
N LEU A 146 6.56 -13.59 1.55
CA LEU A 146 6.57 -15.06 1.64
C LEU A 146 7.38 -15.52 2.85
N ARG A 147 8.58 -14.96 3.06
CA ARG A 147 9.40 -15.28 4.25
C ARG A 147 8.68 -14.95 5.55
N LEU A 148 8.03 -13.78 5.63
CA LEU A 148 7.30 -13.36 6.83
C LEU A 148 6.09 -14.26 7.10
N THR A 149 5.32 -14.61 6.07
CA THR A 149 4.13 -15.46 6.22
C THR A 149 4.52 -16.88 6.60
N ILE A 150 5.54 -17.47 5.97
CA ILE A 150 6.04 -18.81 6.34
C ILE A 150 6.49 -18.84 7.81
N ALA A 151 7.20 -17.81 8.28
CA ALA A 151 7.65 -17.72 9.67
C ALA A 151 6.52 -17.58 10.70
N LYS A 152 5.30 -17.21 10.29
CA LYS A 152 4.11 -17.18 11.16
C LYS A 152 3.35 -18.51 11.17
N CYS A 153 3.58 -19.37 10.17
CA CYS A 153 2.92 -20.66 10.04
C CYS A 153 3.69 -21.80 10.72
N LEU A 154 4.98 -21.59 11.02
CA LEU A 154 5.83 -22.47 11.81
C LEU A 154 5.74 -22.08 13.29
#